data_AF-A0A0N0PA81-F1
#
_entry.id   AF-A0A0N0PA81-F1
#
_cell.length_a   1.000
_cell.length_b   1.000
_cell.length_c   1.000
_cell.angle_alpha   90.00
_cell.angle_beta   90.00
_cell.angle_gamma   90.00
#
_symmetry.space_group_name_H-M   'P 1'
#
loop_
_entity.id
_entity.type
_entity.pdbx_description
1 polymer ?
#
loop_
_entity_poly.entity_id
_entity_poly.type
_entity_poly.pdbx_seq_one_letter_code
_entity_poly.pdbx_strand_id
1 'polypeptide(L)' 'MSSLKGWRYTVFIGGFVGLIGLALYPIAVSPMMDASEYKKIQKETRKNIKIEEVQPGNMNVWSDPFGRKKADSE' A
#
# COMPACT_ATOMS: atom_id res chain seq x y z
N MET A 1 -39.55 -0.01 24.92
CA MET A 1 -38.18 -0.18 24.39
C MET A 1 -38.28 -0.81 23.01
N SER A 2 -38.01 -0.06 21.96
CA SER A 2 -38.08 -0.55 20.56
C SER A 2 -36.95 -1.56 20.32
N SER A 3 -37.32 -2.82 20.06
CA SER A 3 -36.34 -3.89 19.84
C SER A 3 -35.98 -3.98 18.36
N LEU A 4 -34.69 -3.95 18.03
CA LEU A 4 -34.18 -4.23 16.68
C LEU A 4 -34.29 -5.74 16.43
N LYS A 5 -35.34 -6.15 15.73
CA LYS A 5 -35.57 -7.56 15.34
C LYS A 5 -35.93 -7.66 13.86
N GLY A 6 -35.61 -8.82 13.27
CA GLY A 6 -35.90 -9.13 11.87
C GLY A 6 -35.30 -8.10 10.91
N TRP A 7 -36.09 -7.62 9.96
CA TRP A 7 -35.65 -6.70 8.90
C TRP A 7 -34.95 -5.44 9.42
N ARG A 8 -35.42 -4.87 10.54
CA ARG A 8 -34.83 -3.65 11.12
C ARG A 8 -33.39 -3.87 11.60
N TYR A 9 -33.09 -5.05 12.13
CA TYR A 9 -31.74 -5.43 12.53
C TYR A 9 -30.84 -5.64 11.31
N THR A 10 -31.34 -6.32 10.28
CA THR A 10 -30.61 -6.53 9.02
C THR A 10 -30.24 -5.21 8.36
N VAL A 11 -31.17 -4.27 8.27
CA VAL A 11 -30.91 -2.91 7.72
C VAL A 11 -29.87 -2.18 8.56
N PHE A 12 -29.95 -2.27 9.89
CA PHE A 12 -28.98 -1.63 10.78
C PHE A 12 -27.56 -2.19 10.58
N ILE A 13 -27.40 -3.52 10.58
CA ILE A 13 -26.09 -4.14 10.38
C ILE A 13 -25.56 -3.89 8.97
N GLY A 14 -26.42 -4.00 7.94
CA GLY A 14 -26.04 -3.70 6.57
C GLY A 14 -25.59 -2.25 6.40
N GLY A 15 -26.30 -1.30 7.00
CA GLY A 15 -25.91 0.11 7.03
C GLY A 15 -24.60 0.34 7.77
N PHE A 16 -24.40 -0.32 8.91
CA PHE A 16 -23.17 -0.19 9.69
C PHE A 16 -21.94 -0.74 8.94
N VAL A 17 -22.04 -1.94 8.37
CA VAL A 17 -20.98 -2.52 7.53
C VAL A 17 -20.75 -1.69 6.27
N GLY A 18 -21.82 -1.18 5.65
CA GLY A 18 -21.73 -0.28 4.50
C GLY A 18 -21.00 1.02 4.84
N LEU A 19 -21.27 1.63 6.00
CA LEU A 19 -20.54 2.81 6.48
C LEU A 19 -19.06 2.52 6.69
N ILE A 20 -18.72 1.36 7.28
CA ILE A 20 -17.32 0.94 7.42
C ILE A 20 -16.68 0.78 6.05
N GLY A 21 -17.35 0.13 5.10
CA GLY A 21 -16.85 -0.04 3.73
C GLY A 21 -16.60 1.29 3.03
N LEU A 22 -17.53 2.26 3.16
CA LEU A 22 -17.37 3.60 2.61
C LEU A 22 -16.19 4.34 3.24
N ALA A 23 -16.02 4.25 4.56
CA ALA A 23 -14.89 4.87 5.24
C ALA A 23 -13.55 4.24 4.84
N LEU A 24 -13.51 2.92 4.61
CA LEU A 24 -12.31 2.19 4.21
C LEU A 24 -11.99 2.30 2.71
N TYR A 25 -12.95 2.68 1.87
CA TYR A 25 -12.76 2.71 0.42
C TYR A 25 -11.52 3.50 -0.03
N PRO A 26 -11.32 4.78 0.37
CA PRO A 26 -10.13 5.54 -0.05
C PRO A 26 -8.82 5.04 0.59
N ILE A 27 -8.88 4.31 1.70
CA ILE A 27 -7.70 3.89 2.48
C ILE A 27 -7.19 2.52 2.02
N ALA A 28 -8.09 1.60 1.70
CA ALA A 28 -7.76 0.21 1.38
C ALA A 28 -8.12 -0.15 -0.06
N VAL A 29 -9.36 0.08 -0.47
CA VAL A 29 -9.87 -0.42 -1.77
C VAL A 29 -9.25 0.34 -2.93
N SER A 30 -9.35 1.67 -2.92
CA SER A 30 -8.81 2.52 -4.00
C SER A 30 -7.30 2.31 -4.21
N PRO A 31 -6.45 2.31 -3.17
CA PRO A 31 -5.00 2.06 -3.33
C PRO A 31 -4.67 0.66 -3.85
N MET A 32 -5.48 -0.34 -3.52
CA MET A 32 -5.31 -1.72 -4.03
C MET A 32 -5.69 -1.83 -5.51
N MET A 33 -6.70 -1.09 -5.97
CA MET A 33 -7.13 -1.09 -7.37
C MET A 33 -6.16 -0.33 -8.27
N ASP A 34 -5.68 0.82 -7.82
CA ASP A 34 -4.66 1.59 -8.52
C ASP A 34 -3.61 2.15 -7.56
N ALA A 35 -2.41 1.56 -7.63
CA ALA A 35 -1.24 1.99 -6.86
C ALA A 35 -0.37 3.00 -7.63
N SER A 36 -0.77 3.46 -8.83
CA SER A 36 0.04 4.31 -9.70
C SER A 36 0.47 5.62 -9.03
N GLU A 37 -0.45 6.28 -8.33
CA GLU A 37 -0.18 7.52 -7.60
C GLU A 37 0.84 7.30 -6.48
N TYR A 38 0.67 6.25 -5.68
CA TYR A 38 1.62 5.89 -4.62
C TYR A 38 3.01 5.55 -5.18
N LYS A 39 3.08 4.83 -6.30
CA LYS A 39 4.34 4.54 -7.00
C LYS A 39 4.99 5.83 -7.51
N LYS A 40 4.21 6.78 -8.03
CA LYS A 40 4.71 8.09 -8.47
C LYS A 40 5.28 8.88 -7.30
N ILE A 41 4.54 8.97 -6.18
CA ILE A 41 5.00 9.62 -4.95
C ILE A 41 6.29 8.93 -4.46
N GLN A 42 6.31 7.60 -4.39
CA GLN A 42 7.49 6.84 -3.98
C GLN A 42 8.70 7.11 -4.87
N LYS A 43 8.52 7.20 -6.20
CA LYS A 43 9.60 7.54 -7.14
C LYS A 43 10.18 8.92 -6.86
N GLU A 44 9.33 9.91 -6.61
CA GLU A 44 9.76 11.27 -6.27
C GLU A 44 10.47 11.34 -4.92
N THR A 45 9.93 10.68 -3.88
CA THR A 45 10.53 10.65 -2.55
C THR A 45 11.87 9.91 -2.53
N ARG A 46 12.04 8.89 -3.38
CA ARG A 46 13.26 8.06 -3.43
C ARG A 46 14.28 8.48 -4.49
N LYS A 47 14.05 9.57 -5.22
CA LYS A 47 14.92 9.98 -6.34
C LYS A 47 16.39 10.22 -5.97
N ASN A 48 16.65 10.61 -4.73
CA ASN A 48 18.01 10.90 -4.23
C ASN A 48 18.59 9.76 -3.39
N ILE A 49 17.92 8.60 -3.33
CA ILE A 49 18.39 7.44 -2.58
C ILE A 49 19.13 6.51 -3.53
N LYS A 50 20.45 6.43 -3.38
CA LYS A 50 21.26 5.36 -3.98
C LYS A 50 21.05 4.10 -3.17
N ILE A 51 20.25 3.18 -3.70
CA ILE A 51 19.80 1.98 -3.00
C ILE A 51 20.99 1.11 -2.57
N GLU A 52 22.06 1.15 -3.34
CA GLU A 52 23.33 0.45 -3.11
C GLU A 52 24.04 0.95 -1.85
N GLU A 53 23.98 2.25 -1.56
CA GLU A 53 24.64 2.87 -0.39
C GLU A 53 23.85 2.66 0.92
N VAL A 54 22.55 2.36 0.82
CA VAL A 54 21.69 2.08 1.99
C VAL A 54 21.85 0.63 2.48
N GLN A 55 22.38 -0.26 1.64
CA GLN A 55 22.56 -1.67 1.97
C GLN A 55 23.50 -1.83 3.19
N PRO A 56 23.05 -2.47 4.29
CA PRO A 56 23.98 -2.85 5.34
C PRO A 56 24.97 -3.91 4.82
N GLY A 57 26.19 -3.89 5.32
CA GLY A 57 27.16 -4.97 5.09
C GLY A 57 27.75 -5.06 3.68
N ASN A 58 27.77 -3.96 2.92
CA ASN A 58 28.35 -3.91 1.56
C ASN A 58 27.73 -4.95 0.59
N MET A 59 26.46 -5.32 0.82
CA MET A 59 25.73 -6.33 0.07
C MET A 59 25.11 -5.75 -1.21
N ASN A 60 24.83 -6.62 -2.18
CA ASN A 60 24.08 -6.28 -3.39
C ASN A 60 22.59 -6.07 -3.07
N VAL A 61 21.92 -5.27 -3.92
CA VAL A 61 20.49 -4.98 -3.78
C VAL A 61 19.66 -6.26 -3.83
N TRP A 62 18.71 -6.41 -2.90
CA TRP A 62 17.89 -7.64 -2.77
C TRP A 62 16.99 -7.95 -3.97
N SER A 63 16.74 -6.98 -4.84
CA SER A 63 16.07 -7.24 -6.12
C SER A 63 16.93 -8.10 -7.05
N ASP A 64 18.26 -8.03 -6.90
CA ASP A 64 19.24 -8.83 -7.64
C ASP A 64 20.46 -9.16 -6.75
N PRO A 65 20.32 -10.11 -5.81
CA PRO A 65 21.35 -10.38 -4.80
C PRO A 65 22.61 -11.01 -5.38
N PHE A 66 22.50 -11.68 -6.53
CA PHE A 66 23.63 -12.34 -7.23
C PHE A 66 24.13 -11.55 -8.45
N GLY A 67 23.56 -10.36 -8.68
CA GLY A 67 23.97 -9.46 -9.73
C GLY A 67 25.46 -9.15 -9.62
N ARG A 68 26.16 -9.22 -10.75
CA ARG A 68 27.54 -8.74 -10.81
C ARG A 68 27.50 -7.21 -10.72
N LYS A 69 28.35 -6.62 -9.88
CA LYS A 69 28.52 -5.16 -9.85
C LYS A 69 28.85 -4.70 -11.27
N LYS A 70 28.03 -3.80 -11.84
CA LYS A 70 28.33 -3.22 -13.15
C LYS A 70 29.62 -2.43 -13.00
N ALA A 71 30.60 -2.69 -13.86
CA ALA A 71 31.82 -1.90 -13.89
C ALA A 71 31.42 -0.44 -14.08
N ASP A 72 31.92 0.43 -13.21
CA ASP A 72 31.61 1.85 -13.22
C ASP A 72 31.92 2.40 -14.60
N SER A 73 30.88 2.70 -15.38
CA SER A 73 31.04 3.45 -16.62
C SER A 73 31.28 4.90 -16.21
N GLU A 74 32.55 5.31 -16.25
CA GLU A 74 32.99 6.71 -16.22
C GLU A 74 32.24 7.59 -17.23
#